data_AF-V6S7C1-F1
#
_entry.id   AF-V6S7C1-F1
#
_cell.length_a   1.000
_cell.length_b   1.000
_cell.length_c   1.000
_cell.angle_alpha   90.00
_cell.angle_beta   90.00
_cell.angle_gamma   90.00
#
_symmetry.space_group_name_H-M   'P 1'
#
loop_
_entity.id
_entity.type
_entity.pdbx_description
1 polymer ?
#
loop_
_entity_poly.entity_id
_entity_poly.type
_entity_poly.pdbx_seq_one_letter_code
_entity_poly.pdbx_strand_id
1 'polypeptide(L)'
;MTIKANKENIVSDILYLLYANTTYLESFAQISAKMPMGRRTFDKYWNEANLRYREERQAIQMELKEDSKLQAKKHLKMALMTKEEALIKLQEIVINGKRDSDKINAIRAIVEIEDWKASIKSDVIMAGISPIFPQNPLIDNIFET
;
A
#
# COMPACT_ATOMS: atom_id res chain seq x y z
N MET A 1 25.05 45.23 7.11
CA MET A 1 25.81 44.58 6.03
C MET A 1 24.94 44.57 4.78
N THR A 2 25.28 45.34 3.76
CA THR A 2 24.58 45.33 2.47
C THR A 2 24.94 44.03 1.76
N ILE A 3 23.99 43.07 1.74
CA ILE A 3 24.12 41.85 0.95
C ILE A 3 24.26 42.30 -0.49
N LYS A 4 25.47 42.18 -1.03
CA LYS A 4 25.74 42.52 -2.43
C LYS A 4 24.87 41.60 -3.28
N ALA A 5 23.97 42.20 -4.05
CA ALA A 5 23.02 41.47 -4.88
C ALA A 5 23.77 40.54 -5.86
N ASN A 6 23.77 39.24 -5.56
CA ASN A 6 24.18 38.23 -6.51
C ASN A 6 22.95 37.85 -7.34
N LYS A 7 23.08 37.87 -8.67
CA LYS A 7 22.04 37.45 -9.61
C LYS A 7 21.38 36.14 -9.16
N GLU A 8 22.20 35.17 -8.76
CA GLU A 8 21.73 33.84 -8.40
C GLU A 8 20.86 33.84 -7.14
N ASN A 9 21.16 34.72 -6.18
CA ASN A 9 20.35 34.87 -4.98
C ASN A 9 18.99 35.48 -5.31
N ILE A 10 18.92 36.44 -6.24
CA ILE A 10 17.65 37.04 -6.66
C ILE A 10 16.79 36.01 -7.40
N VAL A 11 17.39 35.24 -8.32
CA VAL A 11 16.68 34.17 -9.03
C VAL A 11 16.18 33.11 -8.05
N SER A 12 16.99 32.74 -7.06
CA SER A 12 16.59 31.78 -6.00
C SER A 12 15.45 32.32 -5.12
N ASP A 13 15.51 33.59 -4.73
CA ASP A 13 14.43 34.23 -3.97
C ASP A 13 13.13 34.25 -4.79
N ILE A 14 13.20 34.58 -6.09
CA ILE A 14 12.03 34.54 -6.99
C ILE A 14 11.50 33.11 -7.16
N LEU A 15 12.38 32.11 -7.30
CA LEU A 15 11.99 30.70 -7.36
C LEU A 15 11.22 30.27 -6.12
N TYR A 16 11.69 30.63 -4.93
CA TYR A 16 10.98 30.33 -3.68
C TYR A 16 9.57 30.94 -3.66
N LEU A 17 9.44 32.17 -4.14
CA LEU A 17 8.15 32.85 -4.25
C LEU A 17 7.23 32.17 -5.28
N LEU A 18 7.76 31.71 -6.41
CA LEU A 18 7.01 30.90 -7.40
C LEU A 18 6.50 29.58 -6.79
N TYR A 19 7.31 28.92 -5.95
CA TYR A 19 6.88 27.73 -5.20
C TYR A 19 5.75 28.02 -4.21
N ALA A 20 5.70 29.24 -3.67
CA ALA A 20 4.61 29.73 -2.83
C ALA A 20 3.39 30.24 -3.63
N ASN A 21 3.34 30.02 -4.95
CA ASN A 21 2.27 30.46 -5.86
C ASN A 21 2.04 31.99 -5.88
N THR A 22 3.07 32.79 -5.65
CA THR A 22 2.94 34.25 -5.73
C THR A 22 2.89 34.75 -7.17
N THR A 23 2.19 35.85 -7.39
CA THR A 23 2.10 36.52 -8.70
C THR A 23 3.30 37.42 -8.98
N TYR A 24 3.52 37.76 -10.27
CA TYR A 24 4.59 38.67 -10.69
C TYR A 24 4.63 39.98 -9.91
N LEU A 25 3.47 40.60 -9.67
CA LEU A 25 3.38 41.90 -9.00
C LEU A 25 3.76 41.79 -7.52
N GLU A 26 3.32 40.72 -6.85
CA GLU A 26 3.65 40.45 -5.46
C GLU A 26 5.14 40.14 -5.32
N SER A 27 5.69 39.29 -6.20
CA SER A 27 7.11 38.99 -6.19
C SER A 27 7.95 40.23 -6.48
N PHE A 28 7.53 41.07 -7.42
CA PHE A 28 8.21 42.33 -7.71
C PHE A 28 8.20 43.25 -6.49
N ALA A 29 7.06 43.41 -5.82
CA ALA A 29 6.94 44.24 -4.62
C ALA A 29 7.84 43.72 -3.49
N GLN A 30 7.85 42.41 -3.21
CA GLN A 30 8.66 41.82 -2.16
C GLN A 30 10.16 41.91 -2.44
N ILE A 31 10.57 41.61 -3.67
CA ILE A 31 11.98 41.67 -4.08
C ILE A 31 12.47 43.11 -4.13
N SER A 32 11.67 44.05 -4.65
CA SER A 32 12.05 45.47 -4.70
C SER A 32 12.08 46.13 -3.32
N ALA A 33 11.26 45.68 -2.37
CA ALA A 33 11.32 46.12 -0.97
C ALA A 33 12.62 45.65 -0.28
N LYS A 34 13.10 44.44 -0.58
CA LYS A 34 14.36 43.90 -0.04
C LYS A 34 15.58 44.47 -0.76
N MET A 35 15.48 44.63 -2.07
CA MET A 35 16.56 45.05 -2.97
C MET A 35 16.00 45.97 -4.05
N PRO A 36 16.20 47.29 -3.96
CA PRO A 36 15.73 48.23 -4.96
C PRO A 36 16.30 47.88 -6.33
N MET A 37 15.42 47.53 -7.28
CA MET A 37 15.82 47.20 -8.64
C MET A 37 14.81 47.72 -9.65
N GLY A 38 15.32 48.08 -10.83
CA GLY A 38 14.48 48.49 -11.95
C GLY A 38 13.67 47.33 -12.50
N ARG A 39 12.46 47.61 -12.99
CA ARG A 39 11.54 46.61 -13.53
C ARG A 39 12.16 45.74 -14.63
N ARG A 40 12.89 46.36 -15.56
CA ARG A 40 13.58 45.65 -16.65
C ARG A 40 14.60 44.62 -16.15
N THR A 41 15.26 44.90 -15.03
CA THR A 41 16.22 43.97 -14.41
C THR A 41 15.47 42.83 -13.73
N PHE A 42 14.39 43.15 -13.02
CA PHE A 42 13.52 42.13 -12.43
C PHE A 42 12.93 41.20 -13.48
N ASP A 43 12.45 41.71 -14.62
CA ASP A 43 11.87 40.90 -15.69
C ASP A 43 12.82 39.82 -16.20
N LYS A 44 14.12 40.14 -16.29
CA LYS A 44 15.14 39.17 -16.69
C LYS A 44 15.25 38.02 -15.68
N TYR A 45 15.30 38.35 -14.39
CA TYR A 45 15.41 37.35 -13.32
C TYR A 45 14.11 36.57 -13.13
N TRP A 46 12.96 37.22 -13.31
CA TRP A 46 11.65 36.59 -13.30
C TRP A 46 11.54 35.53 -14.41
N ASN A 47 11.94 35.86 -15.64
CA ASN A 47 11.90 34.92 -16.75
C ASN A 47 12.85 33.73 -16.53
N GLU A 48 14.05 33.98 -15.99
CA GLU A 48 15.00 32.92 -15.66
C GLU A 48 14.48 31.99 -14.56
N ALA A 49 13.91 32.55 -13.49
CA ALA A 49 13.29 31.78 -12.43
C ALA A 49 12.09 30.96 -12.94
N ASN A 50 11.24 31.52 -13.79
CA ASN A 50 10.11 30.79 -14.38
C ASN A 50 10.54 29.66 -15.29
N LEU A 51 11.62 29.84 -16.05
CA LEU A 51 12.19 28.78 -16.88
C LEU A 51 12.64 27.61 -16.00
N ARG A 52 13.45 27.88 -14.98
CA ARG A 52 13.93 26.85 -14.03
C ARG A 52 12.78 26.17 -13.30
N TYR A 53 11.81 26.95 -12.81
CA TYR A 53 10.62 26.41 -12.16
C TYR A 53 9.83 25.46 -13.08
N ARG A 54 9.69 25.80 -14.36
CA ARG A 54 9.03 24.94 -15.35
C ARG A 54 9.81 23.65 -15.57
N GLU A 55 11.13 23.73 -15.75
CA GLU A 55 12.00 22.58 -15.94
C GLU A 55 11.95 21.63 -14.73
N GLU A 56 12.05 22.16 -13.51
CA GLU A 56 11.94 21.39 -12.26
C GLU A 56 10.57 20.73 -12.11
N ARG A 57 9.47 21.46 -12.38
CA ARG A 57 8.11 20.90 -12.36
C ARG A 57 7.92 19.79 -13.39
N GLN A 58 8.50 19.94 -14.58
CA GLN A 58 8.45 18.90 -15.61
C GLN A 58 9.24 17.66 -15.19
N ALA A 59 10.43 17.83 -14.62
CA ALA A 59 11.24 16.72 -14.09
C ALA A 59 10.48 15.94 -13.02
N ILE A 60 9.94 16.62 -12.01
CA ILE A 60 9.14 16.00 -10.95
C ILE A 60 7.91 15.28 -11.53
N GLN A 61 7.23 15.87 -12.52
CA GLN A 61 6.08 15.24 -13.14
C GLN A 61 6.48 13.98 -13.93
N MET A 62 7.65 13.95 -14.56
CA MET A 62 8.15 12.77 -15.24
C MET A 62 8.48 11.66 -14.26
N GLU A 63 9.18 11.96 -13.17
CA GLU A 63 9.49 10.99 -12.10
C GLU A 63 8.20 10.39 -11.50
N LEU A 64 7.22 11.22 -11.15
CA LEU A 64 5.93 10.74 -10.64
C LEU A 64 5.18 9.86 -11.64
N LYS A 65 5.27 10.16 -12.94
CA LYS A 65 4.69 9.32 -14.00
C LYS A 65 5.40 7.98 -14.11
N GLU A 66 6.73 7.95 -13.96
CA GLU A 66 7.50 6.71 -13.96
C GLU A 66 7.18 5.84 -12.75
N ASP A 67 7.11 6.43 -11.56
CA ASP A 67 6.72 5.73 -10.33
C ASP A 67 5.31 5.16 -10.42
N SER A 68 4.36 5.96 -10.93
CA SER A 68 2.99 5.51 -11.17
C SER A 68 2.94 4.34 -12.17
N LYS A 69 3.71 4.39 -13.26
CA LYS A 69 3.85 3.28 -14.21
C LYS A 69 4.44 2.03 -13.54
N LEU A 70 5.44 2.18 -12.68
CA LEU A 70 6.07 1.06 -11.98
C LEU A 70 5.09 0.41 -10.99
N GLN A 71 4.34 1.20 -10.23
CA GLN A 71 3.30 0.69 -9.35
C GLN A 71 2.18 0.00 -10.14
N ALA A 72 1.70 0.61 -11.23
CA ALA A 72 0.71 0.00 -12.10
C ALA A 72 1.19 -1.34 -12.67
N LYS A 73 2.46 -1.45 -13.08
CA LYS A 73 3.06 -2.72 -13.51
C LYS A 73 3.09 -3.77 -12.38
N LYS A 74 3.42 -3.37 -11.15
CA LYS A 74 3.41 -4.27 -9.99
C LYS A 74 2.00 -4.77 -9.68
N HIS A 75 1.01 -3.87 -9.67
CA HIS A 75 -0.40 -4.23 -9.48
C HIS A 75 -0.90 -5.15 -10.59
N LEU A 76 -0.56 -4.85 -11.85
CA LEU A 76 -0.92 -5.70 -12.98
C LEU A 76 -0.27 -7.09 -12.86
N LYS A 77 1.00 -7.18 -12.46
CA LYS A 77 1.68 -8.45 -12.21
C LYS A 77 1.04 -9.23 -11.05
N MET A 78 0.58 -8.56 -10.00
CA MET A 78 -0.17 -9.21 -8.92
C MET A 78 -1.55 -9.69 -9.37
N ALA A 79 -2.24 -8.90 -10.20
CA ALA A 79 -3.55 -9.24 -10.72
C ALA A 79 -3.51 -10.36 -11.78
N LEU A 80 -2.43 -10.40 -12.58
CA LEU A 80 -2.17 -11.43 -13.59
C LEU A 80 -1.38 -12.63 -13.04
N MET A 81 -1.15 -12.68 -11.73
CA MET A 81 -0.42 -13.78 -11.11
C MET A 81 -1.10 -15.10 -11.51
N THR A 82 -0.37 -15.96 -12.21
CA THR A 82 -0.91 -17.21 -12.72
C THR A 82 -1.16 -18.19 -11.58
N LYS A 83 -1.99 -19.21 -11.83
CA LYS A 83 -2.27 -20.26 -10.84
C LYS A 83 -0.98 -20.87 -10.26
N GLU A 84 0.01 -21.14 -11.11
CA GLU A 84 1.32 -21.69 -10.70
C GLU A 84 2.12 -20.73 -9.81
N GLU A 85 2.18 -19.44 -10.18
CA GLU A 85 2.89 -18.44 -9.37
C GLU A 85 2.22 -18.20 -8.01
N ALA A 86 0.89 -18.27 -7.96
CA ALA A 86 0.12 -18.21 -6.73
C ALA A 86 0.44 -19.39 -5.80
N LEU A 87 0.46 -20.61 -6.35
CA LEU A 87 0.76 -21.83 -5.62
C LEU A 87 2.18 -21.82 -5.05
N ILE A 88 3.18 -21.39 -5.83
CA ILE A 88 4.58 -21.29 -5.37
C ILE A 88 4.68 -20.36 -4.15
N LYS A 89 4.06 -19.18 -4.20
CA LYS A 89 4.08 -18.24 -3.06
C LYS A 89 3.34 -18.78 -1.84
N LEU A 90 2.21 -19.45 -2.03
CA LEU A 90 1.48 -20.07 -0.93
C LEU A 90 2.30 -21.19 -0.29
N GLN A 91 3.01 -22.00 -1.08
CA GLN A 91 3.93 -23.02 -0.58
C GLN A 91 5.09 -22.42 0.24
N GLU A 92 5.67 -21.30 -0.22
CA GLU A 92 6.70 -20.59 0.55
C GLU A 92 6.18 -20.11 1.91
N ILE A 93 4.93 -19.63 1.99
CA ILE A 93 4.31 -19.23 3.26
C ILE A 93 4.11 -20.43 4.19
N VAL A 94 3.76 -21.60 3.65
CA VAL A 94 3.62 -22.83 4.45
C VAL A 94 4.97 -23.28 5.03
N ILE A 95 6.03 -23.24 4.22
CA ILE A 95 7.37 -23.69 4.62
C ILE A 95 8.03 -22.70 5.58
N ASN A 96 8.01 -21.41 5.26
CA ASN A 96 8.81 -20.38 5.94
C ASN A 96 7.99 -19.46 6.88
N GLY A 97 6.66 -19.65 6.95
CA GLY A 97 5.80 -18.84 7.79
C GLY A 97 6.21 -18.90 9.27
N LYS A 98 6.22 -17.75 9.94
CA LYS A 98 6.52 -17.68 11.39
C LYS A 98 5.32 -17.99 12.27
N ARG A 99 4.11 -17.72 11.78
CA ARG A 99 2.85 -17.89 12.51
C ARG A 99 2.05 -19.03 11.92
N ASP A 100 1.50 -19.88 12.77
CA ASP A 100 0.70 -21.02 12.33
C ASP A 100 -0.60 -20.58 11.66
N SER A 101 -1.16 -19.42 12.03
CA SER A 101 -2.32 -18.82 11.35
C SER A 101 -2.07 -18.58 9.87
N ASP A 102 -0.87 -18.09 9.53
CA ASP A 102 -0.52 -17.71 8.16
C ASP A 102 -0.28 -18.96 7.31
N LYS A 103 0.31 -20.00 7.91
CA LYS A 103 0.44 -21.32 7.30
C LYS A 103 -0.93 -21.96 7.03
N ILE A 104 -1.83 -21.95 8.01
CA ILE A 104 -3.17 -22.54 7.89
C ILE A 104 -3.98 -21.84 6.78
N ASN A 105 -3.92 -20.51 6.73
CA ASN A 105 -4.62 -19.75 5.70
C ASN A 105 -4.03 -20.01 4.31
N ALA A 106 -2.70 -20.14 4.19
CA ALA A 106 -2.06 -20.51 2.92
C ALA A 106 -2.45 -21.92 2.46
N ILE A 107 -2.52 -22.90 3.37
CA ILE A 107 -2.98 -24.27 3.05
C ILE A 107 -4.43 -24.25 2.55
N ARG A 108 -5.33 -23.49 3.20
CA ARG A 108 -6.73 -23.37 2.74
C ARG A 108 -6.82 -22.80 1.34
N ALA A 109 -6.06 -21.74 1.05
CA ALA A 109 -6.01 -21.16 -0.29
C ALA A 109 -5.46 -22.14 -1.35
N ILE A 110 -4.44 -22.96 -1.01
CA ILE A 110 -3.93 -24.01 -1.91
C ILE A 110 -5.01 -25.06 -2.18
N VAL A 111 -5.72 -25.51 -1.13
CA VAL A 111 -6.79 -26.49 -1.22
C VAL A 111 -7.91 -26.01 -2.14
N GLU A 112 -8.30 -24.74 -2.03
CA GLU A 112 -9.31 -24.12 -2.90
C GLU A 112 -8.84 -23.98 -4.36
N ILE A 113 -7.56 -23.64 -4.57
CA ILE A 113 -6.98 -23.45 -5.91
C ILE A 113 -6.78 -24.78 -6.66
N GLU A 114 -6.41 -25.84 -5.95
CA GLU A 114 -6.22 -27.18 -6.49
C GLU A 114 -7.52 -27.98 -6.58
N ASP A 115 -8.64 -27.42 -6.10
CA ASP A 115 -9.91 -28.13 -5.90
C ASP A 115 -9.70 -29.46 -5.15
N TRP A 116 -8.73 -29.45 -4.23
CA TRP A 116 -8.33 -30.62 -3.49
C TRP A 116 -9.38 -30.87 -2.42
N LYS A 117 -10.43 -31.62 -2.77
CA LYS A 117 -11.36 -32.16 -1.78
C LYS A 117 -10.59 -33.10 -0.88
N ALA A 118 -10.13 -32.58 0.26
CA ALA A 118 -9.66 -33.41 1.36
C ALA A 118 -10.76 -34.44 1.60
N SER A 119 -10.41 -35.73 1.46
CA SER A 119 -11.30 -36.82 1.83
C SER A 119 -11.73 -36.57 3.27
N ILE A 120 -12.96 -36.08 3.41
CA ILE A 120 -13.60 -35.93 4.72
C ILE A 120 -13.68 -37.37 5.21
N LYS A 121 -12.90 -37.66 6.25
CA LYS A 121 -12.88 -38.97 6.92
C LYS A 121 -14.34 -39.43 7.04
N SER A 122 -14.60 -40.63 6.52
CA SER A 122 -15.89 -41.27 6.63
C SER A 122 -16.37 -41.18 8.07
N ASP A 123 -17.55 -40.59 8.26
CA ASP A 123 -18.27 -40.68 9.51
C ASP A 123 -18.48 -42.16 9.81
N VAL A 124 -17.71 -42.68 10.76
CA VAL A 124 -17.99 -43.98 11.38
C VAL A 124 -19.27 -43.78 12.16
N ILE A 125 -20.40 -44.12 11.53
CA ILE A 125 -21.67 -44.28 12.22
C ILE A 125 -21.47 -45.46 13.17
N MET A 126 -21.13 -45.16 14.42
CA MET A 126 -21.23 -46.11 15.53
C MET A 126 -22.71 -46.48 15.64
N ALA A 127 -23.08 -47.61 15.03
CA ALA A 127 -24.36 -48.26 15.28
C ALA A 127 -24.51 -48.42 16.79
N GLY A 128 -25.51 -47.75 17.36
CA GLY A 128 -25.84 -47.86 18.78
C GLY A 128 -26.13 -49.32 19.11
N ILE A 129 -25.18 -49.97 19.77
CA ILE A 129 -25.41 -51.24 20.43
C ILE A 129 -26.29 -50.90 21.64
N SER A 130 -27.59 -51.13 21.52
CA SER A 130 -28.53 -51.02 22.64
C SER A 130 -28.07 -51.91 23.80
N PRO A 131 -28.03 -51.42 25.05
CA PRO A 131 -27.61 -52.24 26.18
C PRO A 131 -28.65 -53.34 26.44
N ILE A 132 -28.17 -54.59 26.46
CA ILE A 132 -28.92 -55.78 26.87
C ILE A 132 -29.14 -55.71 28.39
N PHE A 133 -30.37 -55.50 28.83
CA PHE A 133 -30.79 -55.83 30.20
C PHE A 133 -32.06 -56.67 30.17
N PRO A 134 -32.07 -57.89 30.74
CA PRO A 134 -33.30 -58.63 30.97
C PRO A 134 -34.04 -58.00 32.15
N GLN A 135 -35.29 -57.59 31.94
CA GLN A 135 -36.20 -57.21 33.02
C GLN A 135 -36.39 -58.42 33.94
N ASN A 136 -35.97 -58.31 35.21
CA ASN A 136 -36.22 -59.32 36.23
C ASN A 136 -37.35 -58.82 37.16
N PRO A 137 -38.55 -59.41 37.15
CA PRO A 137 -39.75 -58.88 37.81
C PRO A 137 -39.82 -59.10 39.34
N LEU A 138 -38.69 -59.09 40.06
CA LEU A 138 -38.64 -59.38 41.51
C LEU A 138 -38.12 -58.22 42.39
N ILE A 139 -38.01 -57.00 41.87
CA ILE A 139 -37.50 -55.83 42.63
C ILE A 139 -38.56 -54.72 42.79
N ASP A 140 -39.85 -55.04 42.68
CA ASP A 140 -40.93 -54.04 42.88
C ASP A 140 -41.54 -54.03 44.29
N ASN A 141 -40.93 -54.67 45.30
CA ASN A 141 -41.52 -54.79 46.64
C ASN A 141 -40.58 -54.42 47.81
N ILE A 142 -39.78 -53.35 47.72
CA ILE A 142 -38.92 -52.93 48.86
C ILE A 142 -39.10 -51.47 49.30
N PHE A 143 -39.88 -50.63 48.64
CA PHE A 143 -40.10 -49.24 49.11
C PHE A 143 -41.55 -48.78 49.02
N GLU A 144 -42.44 -49.44 49.76
CA GLU A 144 -43.61 -48.81 50.35
C GLU A 144 -43.73 -49.27 51.81
N THR A 145 -43.35 -48.40 52.75
CA THR A 145 -43.80 -48.40 54.14
C THR A 145 -43.87 -46.97 54.62
#